data_AF-A0A9X1FAG0-F1
#
_entry.id   AF-A0A9X1FAG0-F1
#
_cell.length_a   1.000
_cell.length_b   1.000
_cell.length_c   1.000
_cell.angle_alpha   90.00
_cell.angle_beta   90.00
_cell.angle_gamma   90.00
#
_symmetry.space_group_name_H-M   'P 1'
#
loop_
_entity.id
_entity.type
_entity.pdbx_description
1 polymer ?
#
loop_
_entity_poly.entity_id
_entity_poly.type
_entity_poly.pdbx_seq_one_letter_code
_entity_poly.pdbx_strand_id
1 'polypeptide(L)'
;MANKRDLKKDINYVFGDIIEAVYYWELENTQKPTKESDAIIDDAFAGFDELIARVNERDIENPKAHFKAINNDLESKGRALIDRINNLK
;
A
#
# COMPACT_ATOMS: atom_id res chain seq x y z
N MET A 1 -17.06 -11.23 -8.85
CA MET A 1 -16.62 -10.83 -7.49
C MET A 1 -15.12 -11.05 -7.45
N ALA A 2 -14.33 -10.00 -7.29
CA ALA A 2 -12.89 -10.18 -7.04
C ALA A 2 -12.76 -11.07 -5.81
N ASN A 3 -12.15 -12.25 -5.98
CA ASN A 3 -12.09 -13.21 -4.89
C ASN A 3 -11.14 -12.66 -3.81
N LYS A 4 -11.27 -13.09 -2.56
CA LYS A 4 -10.39 -12.67 -1.44
C LYS A 4 -8.90 -12.81 -1.77
N ARG A 5 -8.52 -13.78 -2.60
CA ARG A 5 -7.14 -13.98 -3.07
C ARG A 5 -6.72 -12.92 -4.09
N ASP A 6 -7.60 -12.47 -4.97
CA ASP A 6 -7.31 -11.40 -5.93
C ASP A 6 -7.09 -10.09 -5.18
N LEU A 7 -7.94 -9.74 -4.22
CA LEU A 7 -7.75 -8.53 -3.40
C LEU A 7 -6.41 -8.55 -2.63
N LYS A 8 -5.99 -9.71 -2.10
CA LYS A 8 -4.67 -9.83 -1.47
C LYS A 8 -3.53 -9.61 -2.47
N LYS A 9 -3.69 -10.09 -3.70
CA LYS A 9 -2.71 -9.87 -4.77
C LYS A 9 -2.66 -8.39 -5.13
N ASP A 10 -3.81 -7.75 -5.28
CA ASP A 10 -3.90 -6.32 -5.60
C ASP A 10 -3.22 -5.47 -4.51
N ILE A 11 -3.48 -5.77 -3.22
CA ILE A 11 -2.79 -5.13 -2.09
C ILE A 11 -1.28 -5.34 -2.20
N ASN A 12 -0.83 -6.58 -2.44
CA ASN A 12 0.60 -6.89 -2.57
C ASN A 12 1.26 -6.18 -3.76
N TYR A 13 0.60 -6.14 -4.91
CA TYR A 13 1.12 -5.47 -6.11
C TYR A 13 1.19 -3.96 -5.90
N VAL A 14 0.12 -3.33 -5.41
CA VAL A 14 0.09 -1.87 -5.19
C VAL A 14 1.17 -1.44 -4.20
N PHE A 15 1.27 -2.06 -3.03
CA PHE A 15 2.31 -1.67 -2.06
C PHE A 15 3.71 -2.08 -2.51
N GLY A 16 3.86 -3.21 -3.22
CA GLY A 16 5.12 -3.62 -3.82
C GLY A 16 5.63 -2.62 -4.85
N ASP A 17 4.79 -2.19 -5.78
CA ASP A 17 5.10 -1.21 -6.82
C ASP A 17 5.45 0.16 -6.20
N ILE A 18 4.80 0.54 -5.09
CA ILE A 18 5.11 1.77 -4.35
C ILE A 18 6.50 1.70 -3.72
N ILE A 19 6.84 0.58 -3.06
CA ILE A 19 8.17 0.39 -2.47
C ILE A 19 9.24 0.38 -3.56
N GLU A 20 8.97 -0.27 -4.70
CA GLU A 20 9.87 -0.26 -5.85
C GLU A 20 10.06 1.16 -6.41
N ALA A 21 9.00 1.96 -6.51
CA ALA A 21 9.09 3.36 -6.91
C ALA A 21 9.95 4.21 -5.97
N VAL A 22 9.90 3.95 -4.65
CA VAL A 22 10.81 4.60 -3.69
C VAL A 22 12.27 4.23 -3.98
N TYR A 23 12.57 2.95 -4.20
CA TYR A 23 13.93 2.52 -4.52
C TYR A 23 14.44 3.11 -5.83
N TYR A 24 13.59 3.20 -6.86
CA TYR A 24 13.94 3.89 -8.10
C TYR A 24 14.27 5.35 -7.85
N TRP A 25 13.46 6.06 -7.07
CA TRP A 25 13.74 7.45 -6.70
C TRP A 25 15.07 7.59 -5.96
N GLU A 26 15.37 6.72 -4.99
CA GLU A 26 16.64 6.74 -4.26
C GLU A 26 17.84 6.54 -5.18
N LEU A 27 17.75 5.58 -6.13
CA LEU A 27 18.81 5.32 -7.09
C LEU A 27 19.09 6.52 -8.00
N GLU A 28 18.06 7.25 -8.40
CA GLU A 28 18.18 8.40 -9.31
C GLU A 28 18.63 9.68 -8.61
N ASN A 29 18.29 9.88 -7.33
CA ASN A 29 18.47 11.18 -6.66
C ASN A 29 19.57 11.18 -5.60
N THR A 30 19.63 10.16 -4.74
CA THR A 30 20.49 10.17 -3.54
C THR A 30 21.54 9.07 -3.53
N GLN A 31 21.35 8.02 -4.34
CA GLN A 31 22.11 6.77 -4.38
C GLN A 31 22.18 6.03 -3.04
N LYS A 32 21.30 6.39 -2.10
CA LYS A 32 21.20 5.79 -0.77
C LYS A 32 19.84 6.12 -0.12
N PRO A 33 19.38 5.30 0.83
CA PRO A 33 18.18 5.62 1.59
C PRO A 33 18.27 6.95 2.33
N THR A 34 17.13 7.62 2.43
CA THR A 34 16.91 8.84 3.21
C THR A 34 15.90 8.54 4.30
N LYS A 35 15.82 9.39 5.33
CA LYS A 35 14.83 9.21 6.39
C LYS A 35 13.40 9.31 5.84
N GLU A 36 13.21 10.17 4.84
CA GLU A 36 11.95 10.43 4.20
C GLU A 36 11.51 9.25 3.31
N SER A 37 12.43 8.67 2.55
CA SER A 37 12.17 7.49 1.71
C SER A 37 11.96 6.23 2.56
N ASP A 38 12.76 6.02 3.61
CA ASP A 38 12.56 4.95 4.59
C ASP A 38 11.17 5.04 5.24
N ALA A 39 10.75 6.24 5.64
CA ALA A 39 9.43 6.44 6.23
C ALA A 39 8.27 6.13 5.26
N ILE A 40 8.46 6.31 3.95
CA ILE A 40 7.44 5.92 2.95
C ILE A 40 7.36 4.39 2.86
N ILE A 41 8.49 3.69 2.90
CA ILE A 41 8.55 2.22 2.89
C ILE A 41 7.90 1.64 4.16
N ASP A 42 8.21 2.20 5.32
CA ASP A 42 7.60 1.78 6.60
C ASP A 42 6.07 1.96 6.57
N ASP A 43 5.59 3.09 6.07
CA ASP A 43 4.15 3.35 5.96
C ASP A 43 3.47 2.48 4.89
N ALA A 44 4.20 2.09 3.83
CA ALA A 44 3.73 1.11 2.85
C ALA A 44 3.55 -0.27 3.49
N PHE A 45 4.50 -0.73 4.31
CA PHE A 45 4.36 -1.98 5.06
C PHE A 45 3.22 -1.93 6.08
N ALA A 46 3.10 -0.82 6.83
CA ALA A 46 2.01 -0.65 7.79
C ALA A 46 0.64 -0.67 7.09
N GLY A 47 0.52 -0.01 5.94
CA GLY A 47 -0.69 -0.04 5.11
C GLY A 47 -0.99 -1.44 4.57
N PHE A 48 0.02 -2.17 4.11
CA PHE A 48 -0.11 -3.55 3.66
C PHE A 48 -0.63 -4.46 4.78
N ASP A 49 0.01 -4.43 5.95
CA ASP A 49 -0.35 -5.27 7.09
C ASP A 49 -1.78 -5.01 7.57
N GLU A 50 -2.17 -3.73 7.68
CA GLU A 50 -3.53 -3.33 8.04
C GLU A 50 -4.57 -3.92 7.08
N LEU A 51 -4.37 -3.74 5.77
CA LEU A 51 -5.34 -4.21 4.79
C LEU A 51 -5.37 -5.73 4.71
N ILE A 52 -4.22 -6.42 4.80
CA ILE A 52 -4.17 -7.88 4.81
C ILE A 52 -4.89 -8.45 6.05
N ALA A 53 -4.71 -7.83 7.22
CA ALA A 53 -5.43 -8.23 8.43
C ALA A 53 -6.95 -8.13 8.24
N ARG A 54 -7.44 -6.99 7.72
CA ARG A 54 -8.87 -6.76 7.43
C ARG A 54 -9.42 -7.70 6.37
N VAL A 55 -8.66 -8.02 5.34
CA VAL A 55 -9.05 -9.04 4.35
C VAL A 55 -9.17 -10.42 4.99
N ASN A 56 -8.36 -10.71 6.00
CA ASN A 56 -8.34 -12.00 6.70
C ASN A 56 -9.43 -12.17 7.76
N GLU A 57 -10.08 -11.09 8.18
CA GLU A 57 -11.19 -11.09 9.13
C GLU A 57 -12.30 -12.07 8.70
N ARG A 58 -12.87 -12.77 9.69
CA ARG A 58 -13.81 -13.87 9.48
C ARG A 58 -15.23 -13.54 9.93
N ASP A 59 -15.37 -12.67 10.93
CA ASP A 59 -16.65 -12.31 11.52
C ASP A 59 -17.12 -10.95 10.98
N ILE A 60 -17.62 -10.96 9.74
CA ILE A 60 -17.98 -9.75 9.01
C ILE A 60 -19.48 -9.77 8.73
N GLU A 61 -20.21 -8.84 9.33
CA GLU A 61 -21.68 -8.72 9.19
C GLU A 61 -22.10 -8.40 7.74
N ASN A 62 -21.39 -7.49 7.07
CA ASN A 62 -21.67 -7.10 5.68
C ASN A 62 -20.42 -7.23 4.79
N PRO A 63 -20.16 -8.43 4.23
CA PRO A 63 -18.96 -8.69 3.42
C PRO A 63 -18.83 -7.76 2.21
N LYS A 64 -19.94 -7.40 1.57
CA LYS A 64 -19.93 -6.53 0.40
C LYS A 64 -19.44 -5.12 0.76
N ALA A 65 -19.96 -4.56 1.84
CA ALA A 65 -19.53 -3.25 2.32
C ALA A 65 -18.07 -3.29 2.81
N HIS A 66 -17.69 -4.34 3.53
CA HIS A 66 -16.34 -4.55 4.05
C HIS A 66 -15.28 -4.58 2.95
N PHE A 67 -15.43 -5.45 1.95
CA PHE A 67 -14.45 -5.55 0.87
C PHE A 67 -14.45 -4.31 -0.03
N LYS A 68 -15.59 -3.61 -0.16
CA LYS A 68 -15.61 -2.31 -0.86
C LYS A 68 -14.81 -1.26 -0.10
N ALA A 69 -14.94 -1.20 1.23
CA ALA A 69 -14.16 -0.29 2.06
C ALA A 69 -12.66 -0.57 1.96
N ILE A 70 -12.25 -1.84 1.98
CA ILE A 70 -10.83 -2.21 1.81
C ILE A 70 -10.27 -1.75 0.45
N ASN A 71 -11.04 -1.87 -0.64
CA ASN A 71 -10.60 -1.37 -1.94
C ASN A 71 -10.43 0.15 -1.96
N ASN A 72 -11.39 0.88 -1.36
CA ASN A 72 -11.30 2.34 -1.26
C ASN A 72 -10.08 2.76 -0.43
N ASP A 73 -9.80 2.05 0.67
CA ASP A 73 -8.66 2.34 1.54
C ASP A 73 -7.34 2.00 0.86
N LEU A 74 -7.28 0.91 0.08
CA LEU A 74 -6.13 0.59 -0.76
C LEU A 74 -5.82 1.74 -1.73
N GLU A 75 -6.83 2.22 -2.45
CA GLU A 75 -6.66 3.33 -3.38
C GLU A 75 -6.22 4.62 -2.65
N SER A 76 -6.87 4.95 -1.54
CA SER A 76 -6.57 6.16 -0.78
C SER A 76 -5.15 6.14 -0.20
N LYS A 77 -4.74 5.01 0.41
CA LYS A 77 -3.40 4.85 0.99
C LYS A 77 -2.35 4.83 -0.11
N GLY A 78 -2.60 4.11 -1.21
CA GLY A 78 -1.70 4.07 -2.35
C GLY A 78 -1.44 5.45 -2.94
N ARG A 79 -2.51 6.24 -3.19
CA ARG A 79 -2.39 7.63 -3.66
C ARG A 79 -1.60 8.50 -2.69
N ALA A 80 -1.89 8.42 -1.39
CA ALA A 80 -1.18 9.21 -0.39
C ALA A 80 0.33 8.91 -0.34
N LEU A 81 0.73 7.65 -0.55
CA LEU A 81 2.15 7.26 -0.62
C LEU A 81 2.80 7.76 -1.92
N ILE A 82 2.13 7.63 -3.06
CA ILE A 82 2.61 8.17 -4.35
C ILE A 82 2.80 9.69 -4.25
N ASP A 83 1.86 10.41 -3.64
CA ASP A 83 1.99 11.85 -3.44
C ASP A 83 3.21 12.19 -2.57
N ARG A 84 3.54 11.38 -1.57
CA ARG A 84 4.76 11.57 -0.78
C ARG A 84 6.02 11.34 -1.59
N ILE A 85 6.06 10.30 -2.43
CA ILE A 85 7.19 10.02 -3.33
C ILE A 85 7.42 11.23 -4.26
N ASN A 86 6.36 11.77 -4.86
CA ASN A 86 6.44 12.94 -5.75
C ASN A 86 6.94 14.21 -5.06
N ASN A 87 6.86 14.28 -3.73
CA ASN A 87 7.31 15.41 -2.92
C ASN A 87 8.69 15.17 -2.27
N LEU A 88 9.32 14.02 -2.51
CA LEU A 88 10.72 13.79 -2.14
C LEU A 88 11.62 14.74 -2.94
N LYS A 89 12.69 15.22 -2.30
CA LYS A 89 13.60 16.24 -2.83
C LYS A 89 15.00 15.71 -3.07
#